data_AF-A0A3L6ZM41-F1
#
_entry.id   AF-A0A3L6ZM41-F1
#
_cell.length_a   1.000
_cell.length_b   1.000
_cell.length_c   1.000
_cell.angle_alpha   90.00
_cell.angle_beta   90.00
_cell.angle_gamma   90.00
#
_symmetry.space_group_name_H-M   'P 1'
#
loop_
_entity.id
_entity.type
_entity.pdbx_description
1 polymer ?
#
loop_
_entity_poly.entity_id
_entity_poly.type
_entity_poly.pdbx_seq_one_letter_code
_entity_poly.pdbx_strand_id
1 'polypeptide(L)'
;MTIDTTDFPDTDAATPETAPAPVDLDRAVEAILMIADEPQSLVSLATALRRPVKAVHEAINRLVADYDGVDGTVVRGFELREVGGGWRFFVRATYDDVVADFVTSENPSKLSQAALETLAVIAYKQPIPRSSIAAIRAVNVDSVVRTLAGRGLITELFTDSETGAINYGTTPLMLQQLGINSLDELPPISPLLADGSEGFDSDFR
;
A
#
# COMPACT_ATOMS: atom_id res chain seq x y z
N MET A 1 52.25 55.59 -7.06
CA MET A 1 51.43 56.06 -5.93
C MET A 1 50.30 55.04 -5.81
N THR A 2 50.47 54.11 -4.89
CA THR A 2 49.71 52.86 -4.77
C THR A 2 48.32 53.15 -4.22
N ILE A 3 47.27 52.76 -4.97
CA ILE A 3 45.90 52.69 -4.49
C ILE A 3 45.64 51.21 -4.22
N ASP A 4 45.56 50.81 -2.95
CA ASP A 4 44.62 49.79 -2.48
C ASP A 4 44.64 49.75 -0.94
N THR A 5 43.54 50.17 -0.32
CA THR A 5 43.20 49.75 1.03
C THR A 5 41.69 49.67 1.02
N THR A 6 41.21 48.52 0.54
CA THR A 6 39.82 48.11 0.64
C THR A 6 39.52 47.83 2.11
N ASP A 7 38.85 48.78 2.73
CA ASP A 7 38.18 48.68 4.02
C ASP A 7 36.94 47.78 3.83
N PHE A 8 36.97 46.57 4.38
CA PHE A 8 35.81 45.69 4.46
C PHE A 8 35.08 45.99 5.76
N PRO A 9 33.83 46.48 5.76
CA PRO A 9 33.08 46.57 6.99
C PRO A 9 32.72 45.16 7.45
N ASP A 10 33.26 44.77 8.60
CA ASP A 10 32.73 43.68 9.44
C ASP A 10 31.25 43.96 9.70
N THR A 11 30.39 43.25 8.97
CA THR A 11 28.98 43.14 9.30
C THR A 11 28.72 41.69 9.66
N ASP A 12 29.10 41.36 10.89
CA ASP A 12 28.49 40.28 11.66
C ASP A 12 27.02 40.61 11.90
N ALA A 13 26.22 40.50 10.83
CA ALA A 13 24.78 40.44 10.94
C ALA A 13 24.44 38.98 11.23
N ALA A 14 24.49 38.64 12.52
CA ALA A 14 23.81 37.48 13.06
C ALA A 14 22.37 37.47 12.50
N THR A 15 22.13 36.58 11.55
CA THR A 15 20.81 36.34 11.00
C THR A 15 19.95 35.90 12.18
N PRO A 16 18.81 36.55 12.48
CA PRO A 16 17.96 36.07 13.54
C PRO A 16 17.48 34.68 13.13
N GLU A 17 17.97 33.67 13.84
CA GLU A 17 17.49 32.29 13.78
C GLU A 17 16.00 32.34 14.15
N THR A 18 15.17 32.48 13.11
CA THR A 18 13.74 32.58 13.24
C THR A 18 13.29 31.24 13.76
N ALA A 19 12.89 31.19 15.04
CA ALA A 19 12.28 30.01 15.62
C ALA A 19 11.22 29.48 14.64
N PRO A 20 11.21 28.17 14.30
CA PRO A 20 10.32 27.66 13.28
C PRO A 20 8.88 28.04 13.66
N ALA A 21 8.16 28.62 12.70
CA ALA A 21 6.75 28.94 12.86
C ALA A 21 6.01 27.71 13.42
N PRO A 22 4.97 27.87 14.26
CA PRO A 22 4.22 26.74 14.79
C PRO A 22 3.81 25.85 13.62
N VAL A 23 4.36 24.63 13.60
CA VAL A 23 4.18 23.72 12.47
C VAL A 23 2.71 23.39 12.37
N ASP A 24 2.09 23.83 11.29
CA ASP A 24 0.73 23.45 10.92
C ASP A 24 0.67 21.92 10.84
N LEU A 25 -0.21 21.32 11.65
CA LEU A 25 -0.30 19.87 11.76
C LEU A 25 -0.65 19.22 10.42
N ASP A 26 -1.49 19.87 9.63
CA ASP A 26 -1.93 19.35 8.34
C ASP A 26 -0.74 19.33 7.38
N ARG A 27 0.05 20.42 7.33
CA ARG A 27 1.28 20.49 6.52
C ARG A 27 2.36 19.51 7.01
N ALA A 28 2.45 19.27 8.32
CA ALA A 28 3.40 18.32 8.88
C ALA A 28 3.08 16.88 8.48
N VAL A 29 1.80 16.50 8.55
CA VAL A 29 1.32 15.18 8.12
C VAL A 29 1.54 15.00 6.61
N GLU A 30 1.15 15.99 5.81
CA GLU A 30 1.36 16.00 4.35
C GLU A 30 2.84 15.78 4.00
N ALA A 31 3.75 16.52 4.66
CA ALA A 31 5.18 16.40 4.42
C ALA A 31 5.75 15.01 4.76
N ILE A 32 5.33 14.43 5.89
CA ILE A 32 5.78 13.08 6.28
C ILE A 32 5.24 12.03 5.28
N LEU A 33 3.96 12.10 4.93
CA LEU A 33 3.36 11.14 4.02
C LEU A 33 3.91 11.26 2.59
N MET A 34 4.35 12.46 2.18
CA MET A 34 4.94 12.69 0.86
C MET A 34 6.28 11.96 0.69
N ILE A 35 7.08 11.84 1.75
CA ILE A 35 8.37 11.14 1.71
C ILE A 35 8.26 9.66 2.07
N ALA A 36 7.13 9.23 2.65
CA ALA A 36 6.94 7.87 3.11
C ALA A 36 6.84 6.89 1.93
N ASP A 37 7.72 5.89 1.94
CA ASP A 37 7.76 4.80 0.97
C ASP A 37 6.94 3.58 1.39
N GLU A 38 6.33 3.61 2.58
CA GLU A 38 5.41 2.61 3.16
C GLU A 38 4.20 3.29 3.84
N PRO A 39 3.02 2.63 3.92
CA PRO A 39 1.87 3.17 4.66
C PRO A 39 2.19 3.44 6.13
N GLN A 40 1.77 4.61 6.63
CA GLN A 40 2.08 5.06 7.99
C GLN A 40 0.86 4.95 8.90
N SER A 41 1.00 4.21 10.01
CA SER A 41 -0.09 4.12 10.99
C SER A 41 -0.31 5.45 11.73
N LEU A 42 -1.54 5.69 12.17
CA LEU A 42 -1.88 6.87 12.97
C LEU A 42 -1.02 7.00 14.24
N VAL A 43 -0.66 5.87 14.86
CA VAL A 43 0.18 5.83 16.06
C VAL A 43 1.63 6.24 15.74
N SER A 44 2.17 5.79 14.61
CA SER A 44 3.51 6.19 14.14
C SER A 44 3.56 7.69 13.88
N LEU A 45 2.59 8.21 13.12
CA LEU A 45 2.48 9.64 12.79
C LEU A 45 2.31 10.50 14.05
N ALA A 46 1.43 10.09 14.97
CA ALA A 46 1.22 10.78 16.25
C ALA A 46 2.49 10.85 17.11
N THR A 47 3.26 9.76 17.13
CA THR A 47 4.54 9.68 17.84
C THR A 47 5.56 10.63 17.22
N ALA A 48 5.74 10.60 15.90
CA ALA A 48 6.68 11.46 15.18
C ALA A 48 6.35 12.95 15.35
N LEU A 49 5.07 13.30 15.27
CA LEU A 49 4.59 14.68 15.35
C LEU A 49 4.43 15.18 16.79
N ARG A 50 4.55 14.29 17.78
CA ARG A 50 4.28 14.58 19.20
C ARG A 50 2.91 15.24 19.37
N ARG A 51 1.88 14.58 18.85
CA ARG A 51 0.47 15.01 18.90
C ARG A 51 -0.43 13.84 19.30
N PRO A 52 -1.63 14.11 19.86
CA PRO A 52 -2.61 13.07 20.10
C PRO A 52 -3.03 12.37 18.80
N VAL A 53 -3.22 11.05 18.85
CA VAL A 53 -3.70 10.24 17.70
C VAL A 53 -4.96 10.83 17.07
N LYS A 54 -5.90 11.30 17.92
CA LYS A 54 -7.14 11.94 17.46
C LYS A 54 -6.88 13.18 16.61
N ALA A 55 -5.93 14.03 17.00
CA ALA A 55 -5.61 15.25 16.27
C ALA A 55 -4.97 14.94 14.90
N VAL A 56 -4.13 13.90 14.84
CA VAL A 56 -3.54 13.43 13.58
C VAL A 56 -4.61 12.85 12.66
N HIS A 57 -5.52 12.03 13.19
CA HIS A 57 -6.64 11.50 12.41
C HIS A 57 -7.53 12.61 11.84
N GLU A 58 -7.85 13.63 12.64
CA GLU A 58 -8.60 14.80 12.16
C GLU A 58 -7.84 15.60 11.09
N ALA A 59 -6.51 15.72 11.21
CA ALA A 59 -5.66 16.36 10.20
C ALA A 59 -5.67 15.59 8.88
N ILE A 60 -5.53 14.26 8.93
CA ILE A 60 -5.61 13.41 7.74
C ILE A 60 -6.97 13.57 7.05
N ASN A 61 -8.07 13.55 7.80
CA ASN A 61 -9.41 13.69 7.22
C ASN A 61 -9.62 15.06 6.55
N ARG A 62 -9.02 16.14 7.08
CA ARG A 62 -9.02 17.45 6.41
C ARG A 62 -8.22 17.43 5.12
N LEU A 63 -7.04 16.80 5.10
CA LEU A 63 -6.24 16.65 3.90
C LEU A 63 -6.95 15.82 2.83
N VAL A 64 -7.61 14.72 3.21
CA VAL A 64 -8.44 13.91 2.32
C VAL A 64 -9.52 14.77 1.68
N ALA A 65 -10.30 15.52 2.47
CA ALA A 65 -11.35 16.40 1.96
C ALA A 65 -10.81 17.49 1.02
N ASP A 66 -9.66 18.09 1.33
CA ASP A 66 -8.99 19.08 0.47
C ASP A 66 -8.55 18.46 -0.87
N TYR A 67 -7.92 17.28 -0.84
CA TYR A 67 -7.46 16.61 -2.06
C TYR A 67 -8.60 16.06 -2.91
N ASP A 68 -9.71 15.68 -2.28
CA ASP A 68 -10.96 15.24 -2.92
C ASP A 68 -11.79 16.39 -3.47
N GLY A 69 -11.43 17.65 -3.22
CA GLY A 69 -12.16 18.79 -3.76
C GLY A 69 -13.46 19.13 -3.03
N VAL A 70 -13.68 18.61 -1.82
CA VAL A 70 -14.99 18.66 -1.12
C VAL A 70 -15.49 20.09 -0.90
N ASP A 71 -14.59 21.03 -0.59
CA ASP A 71 -14.91 22.43 -0.33
C ASP A 71 -14.76 23.31 -1.58
N GLY A 72 -14.98 22.74 -2.78
CA GLY A 72 -14.85 23.44 -4.06
C GLY A 72 -13.40 23.67 -4.50
N THR A 73 -12.45 23.01 -3.83
CA THR A 73 -11.05 22.95 -4.27
C THR A 73 -10.92 22.01 -5.48
N VAL A 74 -9.80 22.10 -6.19
CA VAL A 74 -9.54 21.24 -7.35
C VAL A 74 -9.25 19.82 -6.88
N VAL A 75 -9.98 18.84 -7.45
CA VAL A 75 -9.70 17.42 -7.26
C VAL A 75 -8.27 17.12 -7.72
N ARG A 76 -7.41 16.68 -6.82
CA ARG A 76 -6.00 16.38 -7.11
C ARG A 76 -5.88 15.07 -7.87
N GLY A 77 -4.81 14.92 -8.67
CA GLY A 77 -4.51 13.66 -9.37
C GLY A 77 -4.04 12.52 -8.45
N PHE A 78 -3.76 12.84 -7.18
CA PHE A 78 -3.44 11.90 -6.12
C PHE A 78 -4.49 11.97 -5.01
N GLU A 79 -4.50 10.95 -4.17
CA GLU A 79 -5.39 10.81 -3.02
C GLU A 79 -4.66 10.20 -1.83
N LEU A 80 -5.14 10.50 -0.63
CA LEU A 80 -4.72 9.80 0.59
C LEU A 80 -5.68 8.64 0.83
N ARG A 81 -5.13 7.44 1.01
CA ARG A 81 -5.90 6.23 1.33
C ARG A 81 -5.36 5.58 2.58
N GLU A 82 -6.26 5.03 3.38
CA GLU A 82 -5.92 4.05 4.39
C GLU A 82 -5.81 2.69 3.70
N VAL A 83 -4.66 2.02 3.82
CA VAL A 83 -4.37 0.70 3.25
C VAL A 83 -3.50 -0.09 4.23
N GLY A 84 -3.77 -1.38 4.41
CA GLY A 84 -3.02 -2.23 5.34
C GLY A 84 -2.90 -1.66 6.77
N GLY A 85 -3.90 -0.88 7.23
CA GLY A 85 -3.89 -0.24 8.56
C GLY A 85 -3.02 1.01 8.70
N GLY A 86 -2.61 1.63 7.59
CA GLY A 86 -1.85 2.87 7.58
C GLY A 86 -2.25 3.78 6.40
N TRP A 87 -1.81 5.03 6.43
CA TRP A 87 -2.14 6.03 5.43
C TRP A 87 -1.00 6.24 4.44
N ARG A 88 -1.33 6.41 3.15
CA ARG A 88 -0.35 6.68 2.10
C ARG A 88 -0.97 7.45 0.93
N PHE A 89 -0.14 8.18 0.19
CA PHE A 89 -0.50 8.73 -1.11
C PHE A 89 -0.60 7.65 -2.18
N PHE A 90 -1.64 7.74 -2.99
CA PHE A 90 -1.87 6.97 -4.20
C PHE A 90 -2.19 7.91 -5.35
N VAL A 91 -1.85 7.51 -6.58
CA VAL A 91 -2.44 8.15 -7.77
C VAL A 91 -3.90 7.69 -7.87
N ARG A 92 -4.81 8.60 -8.22
CA ARG A 92 -6.20 8.22 -8.43
C ARG A 92 -6.33 7.30 -9.63
N ALA A 93 -7.20 6.29 -9.52
CA ALA A 93 -7.42 5.28 -10.55
C ALA A 93 -7.76 5.86 -11.95
N THR A 94 -8.38 7.05 -12.00
CA THR A 94 -8.66 7.79 -13.25
C THR A 94 -7.41 8.07 -14.10
N TYR A 95 -6.22 8.03 -13.50
CA TYR A 95 -4.93 8.29 -14.14
C TYR A 95 -4.05 7.04 -14.30
N ASP A 96 -4.57 5.84 -14.05
CA ASP A 96 -3.79 4.59 -14.11
C ASP A 96 -3.12 4.39 -15.48
N ASP A 97 -3.83 4.66 -16.58
CA ASP A 97 -3.29 4.53 -17.95
C ASP A 97 -2.07 5.44 -18.16
N VAL A 98 -2.15 6.69 -17.71
CA VAL A 98 -1.07 7.69 -17.85
C VAL A 98 0.17 7.27 -17.05
N VAL A 99 -0.03 6.76 -15.84
CA VAL A 99 1.07 6.28 -14.99
C VAL A 99 1.66 4.98 -15.51
N ALA A 100 0.83 4.06 -16.02
CA ALA A 100 1.28 2.79 -16.55
C ALA A 100 2.23 2.97 -17.74
N ASP A 101 1.92 3.90 -18.65
CA ASP A 101 2.77 4.25 -19.78
C ASP A 101 4.13 4.83 -19.32
N PHE A 102 4.11 5.67 -18.28
CA PHE A 102 5.34 6.25 -17.71
C PHE A 102 6.22 5.17 -17.04
N VAL A 103 5.65 4.34 -16.18
CA VAL A 103 6.37 3.34 -15.38
C VAL A 103 6.92 2.18 -16.23
N THR A 104 6.25 1.83 -17.34
CA THR A 104 6.68 0.72 -18.22
C THR A 104 8.06 0.98 -18.86
N SER A 105 8.53 2.22 -18.88
CA SER A 105 9.86 2.59 -19.37
C SER A 105 11.01 2.31 -18.39
N GLU A 106 10.75 2.10 -17.09
CA GLU A 106 11.81 2.09 -16.07
C GLU A 106 12.06 0.76 -15.34
N ASN A 107 11.13 -0.20 -15.24
CA ASN A 107 11.42 -1.50 -14.58
C ASN A 107 10.34 -2.60 -14.78
N PRO A 108 10.67 -3.80 -15.29
CA PRO A 108 9.78 -4.94 -15.23
C PRO A 108 10.30 -6.00 -14.24
N SER A 109 9.81 -5.98 -13.02
CA SER A 109 9.66 -7.23 -12.25
C SER A 109 8.20 -7.57 -12.02
N LYS A 110 7.33 -7.23 -12.99
CA LYS A 110 5.91 -7.60 -13.00
C LYS A 110 5.76 -9.10 -12.71
N LEU A 111 4.78 -9.45 -11.88
CA LEU A 111 4.39 -10.84 -11.70
C LEU A 111 3.94 -11.39 -13.07
N SER A 112 4.32 -12.63 -13.37
CA SER A 112 3.78 -13.31 -14.54
C SER A 112 2.28 -13.52 -14.37
N GLN A 113 1.56 -13.72 -15.48
CA GLN A 113 0.14 -14.05 -15.43
C GLN A 113 -0.13 -15.27 -14.54
N ALA A 114 0.70 -16.32 -14.65
CA ALA A 114 0.59 -17.50 -13.79
C ALA A 114 0.75 -17.16 -12.30
N ALA A 115 1.61 -16.20 -11.95
CA ALA A 115 1.77 -15.76 -10.56
C ALA A 115 0.58 -14.93 -10.07
N LEU A 116 0.03 -14.05 -10.90
CA LEU A 116 -1.18 -13.29 -10.58
C LEU A 116 -2.39 -14.20 -10.37
N GLU A 117 -2.59 -15.17 -11.26
CA GLU A 117 -3.69 -16.14 -11.15
C GLU A 117 -3.56 -17.02 -9.88
N THR A 118 -2.34 -17.41 -9.49
CA THR A 118 -2.12 -18.18 -8.24
C THR A 118 -2.35 -17.31 -7.02
N LEU A 119 -1.87 -16.07 -7.06
CA LEU A 119 -2.09 -15.11 -5.98
C LEU A 119 -3.58 -14.83 -5.77
N ALA A 120 -4.36 -14.71 -6.86
CA ALA A 120 -5.81 -14.57 -6.80
C ALA A 120 -6.47 -15.78 -6.12
N VAL A 121 -6.10 -17.01 -6.51
CA VAL A 121 -6.62 -18.23 -5.85
C VAL A 121 -6.37 -18.20 -4.35
N ILE A 122 -5.16 -17.81 -3.92
CA ILE A 122 -4.82 -17.72 -2.50
C ILE A 122 -5.65 -16.63 -1.81
N ALA A 123 -5.74 -15.42 -2.38
CA ALA A 123 -6.47 -14.31 -1.78
C ALA A 123 -7.96 -14.62 -1.55
N TYR A 124 -8.61 -15.33 -2.48
CA TYR A 124 -10.03 -15.65 -2.38
C TYR A 124 -10.35 -16.94 -1.60
N LYS A 125 -9.40 -17.85 -1.43
CA LYS A 125 -9.65 -19.17 -0.81
C LYS A 125 -8.82 -19.43 0.45
N GLN A 126 -8.02 -18.47 0.90
CA GLN A 126 -7.25 -18.64 2.13
C GLN A 126 -8.17 -18.92 3.35
N PRO A 127 -7.71 -19.72 4.32
CA PRO A 127 -6.48 -20.51 4.30
C PRO A 127 -6.58 -21.69 3.31
N ILE A 128 -5.58 -21.86 2.43
CA ILE A 128 -5.59 -22.91 1.40
C ILE A 128 -4.27 -23.68 1.33
N PRO A 129 -4.26 -25.02 1.26
CA PRO A 129 -3.03 -25.79 1.15
C PRO A 129 -2.51 -25.80 -0.30
N ARG A 130 -1.18 -25.97 -0.44
CA ARG A 130 -0.49 -26.00 -1.74
C ARG A 130 -1.12 -26.98 -2.75
N SER A 131 -1.54 -28.16 -2.28
CA SER A 131 -2.18 -29.19 -3.11
C SER A 131 -3.50 -28.69 -3.73
N SER A 132 -4.34 -28.01 -2.94
CA SER A 132 -5.60 -27.45 -3.43
C SER A 132 -5.38 -26.30 -4.41
N ILE A 133 -4.35 -25.47 -4.20
CA ILE A 133 -3.96 -24.44 -5.18
C ILE A 133 -3.59 -25.10 -6.51
N ALA A 134 -2.74 -26.15 -6.49
CA ALA A 134 -2.33 -26.88 -7.69
C ALA A 134 -3.53 -27.52 -8.41
N ALA A 135 -4.48 -28.06 -7.66
CA ALA A 135 -5.70 -28.66 -8.20
C ALA A 135 -6.58 -27.61 -8.91
N ILE A 136 -6.82 -26.44 -8.29
CA ILE A 136 -7.60 -25.35 -8.88
C ILE A 136 -6.92 -24.81 -10.14
N ARG A 137 -5.59 -24.68 -10.12
CA ARG A 137 -4.80 -24.18 -11.25
C ARG A 137 -4.57 -25.22 -12.35
N ALA A 138 -4.85 -26.50 -12.07
CA ALA A 138 -4.57 -27.63 -12.94
C ALA A 138 -3.11 -27.74 -13.44
N VAL A 139 -2.16 -27.11 -12.74
CA VAL A 139 -0.73 -27.09 -13.07
C VAL A 139 0.13 -27.09 -11.81
N ASN A 140 1.43 -27.38 -11.96
CA ASN A 140 2.38 -27.27 -10.84
C ASN A 140 2.58 -25.79 -10.46
N VAL A 141 2.40 -25.48 -9.17
CA VAL A 141 2.50 -24.12 -8.62
C VAL A 141 3.72 -23.91 -7.72
N ASP A 142 4.63 -24.88 -7.60
CA ASP A 142 5.73 -24.85 -6.61
C ASP A 142 6.67 -23.66 -6.79
N SER A 143 7.08 -23.39 -8.02
CA SER A 143 7.93 -22.24 -8.33
C SER A 143 7.20 -20.93 -8.06
N VAL A 144 5.91 -20.85 -8.40
CA VAL A 144 5.08 -19.67 -8.21
C VAL A 144 4.85 -19.38 -6.74
N VAL A 145 4.46 -20.37 -5.94
CA VAL A 145 4.27 -20.25 -4.48
C VAL A 145 5.58 -19.80 -3.83
N ARG A 146 6.72 -20.40 -4.22
CA ARG A 146 8.04 -19.96 -3.74
C ARG A 146 8.35 -18.51 -4.11
N THR A 147 8.04 -18.09 -5.33
CA THR A 147 8.24 -16.71 -5.77
C THR A 147 7.34 -15.74 -5.02
N LEU A 148 6.05 -16.06 -4.83
CA LEU A 148 5.11 -15.21 -4.10
C LEU A 148 5.50 -15.08 -2.63
N ALA A 149 5.90 -16.18 -1.98
CA ALA A 149 6.38 -16.18 -0.60
C ALA A 149 7.72 -15.41 -0.48
N GLY A 150 8.65 -15.63 -1.42
CA GLY A 150 9.94 -14.92 -1.46
C GLY A 150 9.80 -13.42 -1.71
N ARG A 151 8.70 -12.98 -2.34
CA ARG A 151 8.33 -11.57 -2.49
C ARG A 151 7.48 -11.04 -1.32
N GLY A 152 7.20 -11.87 -0.31
CA GLY A 152 6.42 -11.50 0.85
C GLY A 152 4.94 -11.25 0.58
N LEU A 153 4.39 -11.68 -0.57
CA LEU A 153 2.97 -11.48 -0.91
C LEU A 153 2.06 -12.50 -0.25
N ILE A 154 2.61 -13.67 0.09
CA ILE A 154 1.92 -14.73 0.82
C ILE A 154 2.80 -15.21 1.97
N THR A 155 2.18 -15.84 2.96
CA THR A 155 2.84 -16.45 4.11
C THR A 155 2.19 -17.78 4.44
N GLU A 156 2.94 -18.63 5.15
CA GLU A 156 2.40 -19.81 5.81
C GLU A 156 1.60 -19.35 7.03
N LEU A 157 0.34 -19.80 7.14
CA LEU A 157 -0.54 -19.47 8.25
C LEU A 157 -0.44 -20.52 9.36
N PHE A 158 -0.61 -21.79 9.00
CA PHE A 158 -0.49 -22.92 9.92
C PHE A 158 -0.24 -24.22 9.14
N THR A 159 0.24 -25.24 9.87
CA THR A 159 0.32 -26.62 9.39
C THR A 159 -0.84 -27.40 9.98
N ASP A 160 -1.62 -28.02 9.11
CA ASP A 160 -2.73 -28.89 9.51
C ASP A 160 -2.19 -30.14 10.23
N SER A 161 -2.70 -30.43 11.43
CA SER A 161 -2.17 -31.50 12.29
C SER A 161 -2.55 -32.90 11.83
N GLU A 162 -3.63 -33.06 11.07
CA GLU A 162 -4.11 -34.36 10.61
C GLU A 162 -3.46 -34.76 9.28
N THR A 163 -3.36 -33.80 8.37
CA THR A 163 -2.86 -34.00 7.01
C THR A 163 -1.39 -33.62 6.84
N GLY A 164 -0.83 -32.83 7.77
CA GLY A 164 0.52 -32.25 7.66
C GLY A 164 0.63 -31.16 6.59
N ALA A 165 -0.49 -30.71 6.00
CA ALA A 165 -0.49 -29.74 4.92
C ALA A 165 -0.27 -28.32 5.44
N ILE A 166 0.65 -27.60 4.80
CA ILE A 166 0.88 -26.17 5.06
C ILE A 166 -0.19 -25.36 4.33
N ASN A 167 -0.90 -24.52 5.07
CA ASN A 167 -1.91 -23.61 4.56
C ASN A 167 -1.33 -22.21 4.36
N TYR A 168 -1.59 -21.62 3.19
CA TYR A 168 -1.10 -20.29 2.81
C TYR A 168 -2.20 -19.24 2.89
N GLY A 169 -1.77 -17.99 3.10
CA GLY A 169 -2.60 -16.80 3.03
C GLY A 169 -1.80 -15.57 2.57
N THR A 170 -2.49 -14.47 2.30
CA THR A 170 -1.92 -13.18 1.91
C THR A 170 -1.36 -12.42 3.11
N THR A 171 -0.37 -11.56 2.85
CA THR A 171 0.24 -10.71 3.87
C THR A 171 -0.33 -9.28 3.83
N PRO A 172 -0.04 -8.44 4.86
CA PRO A 172 -0.33 -7.02 4.79
C PRO A 172 0.31 -6.33 3.57
N LEU A 173 1.52 -6.74 3.16
CA LEU A 173 2.19 -6.20 1.96
C LEU A 173 1.34 -6.41 0.70
N MET A 174 0.68 -7.56 0.57
CA MET A 174 -0.21 -7.82 -0.56
C MET A 174 -1.42 -6.90 -0.57
N LEU A 175 -2.05 -6.65 0.59
CA LEU A 175 -3.16 -5.70 0.72
C LEU A 175 -2.72 -4.27 0.36
N GLN A 176 -1.53 -3.87 0.80
CA GLN A 176 -0.94 -2.58 0.45
C GLN A 176 -0.71 -2.44 -1.07
N GLN A 177 -0.20 -3.49 -1.73
CA GLN A 177 -0.03 -3.49 -3.18
C GLN A 177 -1.35 -3.46 -3.95
N LEU A 178 -2.42 -4.05 -3.39
CA LEU A 178 -3.78 -3.95 -3.93
C LEU A 178 -4.48 -2.62 -3.57
N GLY A 179 -3.96 -1.87 -2.60
CA GLY A 179 -4.57 -0.65 -2.10
C GLY A 179 -5.84 -0.87 -1.27
N ILE A 180 -5.97 -2.00 -0.57
CA ILE A 180 -7.15 -2.36 0.26
C ILE A 180 -6.76 -2.55 1.74
N ASN A 181 -7.73 -2.49 2.65
CA ASN A 181 -7.49 -2.75 4.08
C ASN A 181 -7.88 -4.17 4.50
N SER A 182 -8.92 -4.72 3.89
CA SER A 182 -9.36 -6.10 4.12
C SER A 182 -9.55 -6.83 2.80
N LEU A 183 -9.45 -8.16 2.85
CA LEU A 183 -9.83 -9.02 1.73
C LEU A 183 -11.33 -8.97 1.44
N ASP A 184 -12.14 -8.49 2.38
CA ASP A 184 -13.58 -8.27 2.17
C ASP A 184 -13.88 -7.20 1.11
N GLU A 185 -12.89 -6.35 0.79
CA GLU A 185 -12.97 -5.35 -0.28
C GLU A 185 -12.68 -5.95 -1.66
N LEU A 186 -12.27 -7.23 -1.73
CA LEU A 186 -12.04 -7.88 -3.01
C LEU A 186 -13.38 -8.04 -3.77
N PRO A 187 -13.38 -7.79 -5.10
CA PRO A 187 -14.56 -8.01 -5.91
C PRO A 187 -15.11 -9.44 -5.77
N PRO A 188 -16.43 -9.64 -5.64
CA PRO A 188 -16.96 -11.00 -5.61
C PRO A 188 -16.63 -11.72 -6.92
N ILE A 189 -16.25 -13.00 -6.83
CA ILE A 189 -15.77 -13.79 -7.99
C ILE A 189 -16.87 -13.95 -9.07
N SER A 190 -18.14 -13.77 -8.71
CA SER A 190 -19.31 -13.46 -9.57
C SER A 190 -20.58 -13.90 -8.83
N PRO A 191 -21.75 -13.24 -8.97
CA PRO A 191 -23.03 -13.78 -8.53
C PRO A 191 -23.51 -15.01 -9.34
N LEU A 192 -22.82 -15.37 -10.43
CA LEU A 192 -23.16 -16.52 -11.30
C LEU A 192 -22.41 -17.81 -10.96
N LEU A 193 -21.57 -17.81 -9.94
CA LEU A 193 -21.09 -19.03 -9.33
C LEU A 193 -21.86 -19.15 -8.01
N ALA A 194 -22.75 -20.13 -7.94
CA ALA A 194 -23.21 -20.64 -6.66
C ALA A 194 -21.97 -20.77 -5.78
N ASP A 195 -22.03 -20.07 -4.64
CA ASP A 195 -21.30 -20.33 -3.43
C ASP A 195 -20.60 -21.68 -3.53
N GLY A 196 -19.26 -21.63 -3.68
CA GLY A 196 -18.40 -22.78 -3.97
C GLY A 196 -18.36 -23.84 -2.87
N SER A 197 -19.46 -23.99 -2.14
CA SER A 197 -19.88 -25.04 -1.24
C SER A 197 -20.85 -26.05 -1.89
N GLU A 198 -21.43 -25.79 -3.07
CA GLU A 198 -22.29 -26.78 -3.73
C GLU A 198 -21.81 -27.10 -5.15
N GLY A 199 -21.31 -28.33 -5.34
CA GLY A 199 -21.12 -28.85 -6.68
C GLY A 199 -20.04 -29.89 -6.88
N PHE A 200 -19.73 -30.78 -5.92
CA PHE A 200 -19.00 -32.02 -6.23
C PHE A 200 -19.45 -33.16 -5.31
N ASP A 201 -20.76 -33.44 -5.29
CA ASP A 201 -21.22 -34.74 -4.82
C ASP A 201 -20.93 -35.80 -5.90
N SER A 202 -20.38 -36.89 -5.41
CA SER A 202 -19.87 -38.03 -6.16
C SER A 202 -20.93 -38.67 -7.05
N ASP A 203 -20.68 -38.72 -8.35
CA ASP A 203 -21.20 -39.77 -9.22
C ASP A 203 -20.11 -40.24 -10.19
N PHE A 204 -19.16 -40.99 -9.63
CA PHE A 204 -18.47 -42.04 -10.38
C PHE A 204 -19.19 -43.35 -10.12
N ARG A 205 -19.97 -43.80 -11.10
CA ARG A 205 -20.18 -45.22 -11.41
C ARG A 205 -20.07 -45.41 -12.92
#